data_AF-A0A5C6V2S0-F1
#
_entry.id   AF-A0A5C6V2S0-F1
#
_cell.length_a   1.000
_cell.length_b   1.000
_cell.length_c   1.000
_cell.angle_alpha   90.00
_cell.angle_beta   90.00
_cell.angle_gamma   90.00
#
_symmetry.space_group_name_H-M   'P 1'
#
loop_
_entity.id
_entity.type
_entity.pdbx_description
1 polymer ?
#
loop_
_entity_poly.entity_id
_entity_poly.type
_entity_poly.pdbx_seq_one_letter_code
_entity_poly.pdbx_strand_id
1 'polypeptide(L)'
;MDSRFCPLPRRKQKCKKSFRSKHQAEFFSAVFLTDIQCFTMIFVENSNQMVKRETLEEKLDLILKYLNQSKTNSKKLLSIKEAASLTGYTSGTIYQYVSKDASFPAYTPENGGKIFIPQDELESWCIKRKKFDLESAEIVLNKKNKR
;
A
#
# COMPACT_ATOMS: atom_id res chain seq x y z
N MET A 1 -12.71 47.18 90.34
CA MET A 1 -12.41 47.14 88.90
C MET A 1 -10.99 47.70 88.71
N ASP A 2 -9.97 47.13 89.36
CA ASP A 2 -9.31 45.84 89.02
C ASP A 2 -8.78 45.87 87.58
N SER A 3 -7.52 45.65 87.28
CA SER A 3 -6.56 44.73 87.91
C SER A 3 -5.16 44.97 87.37
N ARG A 4 -4.18 44.61 88.20
CA ARG A 4 -2.74 44.59 87.94
C ARG A 4 -2.43 43.58 86.84
N PHE A 5 -1.48 43.88 85.95
CA PHE A 5 -0.79 42.83 85.20
C PHE A 5 0.71 43.10 85.14
N CYS A 6 1.45 42.31 85.94
CA CYS A 6 2.90 42.14 85.83
C CYS A 6 3.23 41.05 84.78
N PRO A 7 4.44 41.08 84.19
CA PRO A 7 4.83 40.20 83.08
C PRO A 7 5.45 38.89 83.55
N LEU A 8 5.38 37.84 82.73
CA LEU A 8 6.18 36.61 82.88
C LEU A 8 6.73 36.10 81.53
N PRO A 9 7.85 35.33 81.55
CA PRO A 9 8.80 35.23 80.47
C PRO A 9 8.56 34.02 79.57
N ARG A 10 8.96 34.09 78.29
CA ARG A 10 9.09 32.88 77.44
C ARG A 10 10.46 32.76 76.79
N ARG A 11 11.26 31.94 77.48
CA ARG A 11 12.26 30.95 77.02
C ARG A 11 12.77 31.09 75.58
N LYS A 12 14.07 31.38 75.47
CA LYS A 12 14.91 31.05 74.31
C LYS A 12 14.91 29.52 74.12
N GLN A 13 14.24 29.02 73.08
CA GLN A 13 14.44 27.65 72.60
C GLN A 13 15.76 27.60 71.82
N LYS A 14 16.78 26.96 72.41
CA LYS A 14 17.94 26.49 71.66
C LYS A 14 17.48 25.30 70.80
N CYS A 15 17.20 25.52 69.52
CA CYS A 15 17.11 24.45 68.54
C CYS A 15 18.52 23.90 68.26
N LYS A 16 18.94 22.92 69.06
CA LYS A 16 19.93 21.93 68.63
C LYS A 16 19.17 20.78 68.01
N LYS A 17 19.35 20.56 66.71
CA LYS A 17 19.29 19.25 66.04
C LYS A 17 19.79 19.40 64.60
N SER A 18 21.10 19.60 64.47
CA SER A 18 21.82 19.05 63.33
C SER A 18 21.82 17.53 63.51
N PHE A 19 21.16 16.78 62.63
CA PHE A 19 21.47 15.38 62.27
C PHE A 19 20.28 14.83 61.48
N ARG A 20 20.28 15.07 60.16
CA ARG A 20 19.57 14.30 59.11
C ARG A 20 19.48 15.19 57.86
N SER A 21 20.61 15.46 57.20
CA SER A 21 20.57 16.07 55.86
C SER A 21 21.30 15.24 54.80
N LYS A 22 22.14 14.27 55.18
CA LYS A 22 22.87 13.43 54.21
C LYS A 22 22.00 12.31 53.63
N HIS A 23 21.23 11.60 54.46
CA HIS A 23 20.37 10.51 53.96
C HIS A 23 19.12 10.96 53.20
N GLN A 24 18.64 12.20 53.38
CA GLN A 24 17.52 12.71 52.58
C GLN A 24 17.97 13.07 51.16
N ALA A 25 19.15 13.66 51.00
CA ALA A 25 19.67 14.03 49.68
C ALA A 25 19.89 12.81 48.77
N GLU A 26 20.41 11.70 49.34
CA GLU A 26 20.61 10.45 48.59
C GLU A 26 19.28 9.83 48.15
N PHE A 27 18.27 9.81 49.03
CA PHE A 27 16.93 9.30 48.69
C PHE A 27 16.24 10.13 47.60
N PHE A 28 16.31 11.47 47.68
CA PHE A 28 15.72 12.32 46.64
C PHE A 28 16.44 12.15 45.29
N SER A 29 17.76 11.95 45.28
CA SER A 29 18.50 11.72 44.03
C SER A 29 18.14 10.38 43.37
N ALA A 30 17.96 9.32 44.16
CA ALA A 30 17.62 8.00 43.66
C ALA A 30 16.20 7.96 43.06
N VAL A 31 15.22 8.59 43.72
CA VAL A 31 13.84 8.68 43.22
C VAL A 31 13.75 9.52 41.94
N PHE A 32 14.46 10.65 41.87
CA PHE A 32 14.52 11.45 40.65
C PHE A 32 15.16 10.69 39.48
N LEU A 33 16.22 9.91 39.73
CA LEU A 33 16.89 9.13 38.69
C LEU A 33 15.98 8.01 38.16
N THR A 34 15.20 7.35 39.02
CA THR A 34 14.24 6.32 38.58
C THR A 34 13.08 6.92 37.80
N ASP A 35 12.56 8.08 38.20
CA ASP A 35 11.48 8.75 37.49
C ASP A 35 11.92 9.23 36.10
N ILE A 36 13.14 9.78 36.00
CA ILE A 36 13.74 10.16 34.71
C ILE A 36 13.95 8.93 33.83
N GLN A 37 14.46 7.82 34.37
CA GLN A 37 14.62 6.58 33.61
C GLN A 37 13.29 6.04 33.08
N CYS A 38 12.25 5.97 33.91
CA CYS A 38 10.91 5.57 33.49
C CYS A 38 10.36 6.47 32.38
N PHE A 39 10.54 7.79 32.49
CA PHE A 39 10.08 8.74 31.48
C PHE A 39 10.79 8.54 30.14
N THR A 40 12.10 8.29 30.16
CA THR A 40 12.85 8.00 28.93
C THR A 40 12.43 6.69 28.27
N MET A 41 12.11 5.64 29.05
CA MET A 41 11.63 4.38 28.48
C MET A 41 10.26 4.54 27.79
N ILE A 42 9.32 5.24 28.42
CA ILE A 42 7.99 5.52 27.84
C ILE A 42 8.12 6.35 26.55
N PHE A 43 9.02 7.33 26.53
CA PHE A 43 9.25 8.16 25.35
C PHE A 43 9.88 7.36 24.19
N VAL A 44 10.85 6.50 24.48
CA VAL A 44 11.46 5.59 23.48
C VAL A 44 10.44 4.58 22.95
N GLU A 45 9.57 4.05 23.80
CA GLU A 45 8.56 3.09 23.38
C GLU A 45 7.46 3.74 22.51
N ASN A 46 7.03 4.96 22.86
CA ASN A 46 6.07 5.73 22.06
C ASN A 46 6.64 6.19 20.71
N SER A 47 7.91 6.62 20.68
CA SER A 47 8.58 7.01 19.43
C SER A 47 8.74 5.81 18.48
N ASN A 48 9.09 4.64 19.00
CA ASN A 48 9.11 3.39 18.22
C ASN A 48 7.72 2.99 17.67
N GLN A 49 6.64 3.27 18.41
CA GLN A 49 5.29 3.04 17.91
C GLN A 49 4.88 4.03 16.81
N MET A 50 5.30 5.29 16.88
CA MET A 50 5.02 6.27 15.84
C MET A 50 5.70 5.92 14.51
N VAL A 51 6.98 5.55 14.54
CA VAL A 51 7.71 5.12 13.33
C VAL A 51 7.06 3.88 12.69
N LYS A 52 6.58 2.93 13.50
CA LYS A 52 5.86 1.75 12.99
C LYS A 52 4.54 2.13 12.28
N ARG A 53 3.84 3.17 12.73
CA ARG A 53 2.59 3.64 12.08
C ARG A 53 2.87 4.30 10.73
N GLU A 54 3.91 5.13 10.65
CA GLU A 54 4.34 5.77 9.40
C GLU A 54 4.65 4.72 8.32
N THR A 55 5.37 3.64 8.66
CA THR A 55 5.69 2.57 7.70
C THR A 55 4.47 1.75 7.23
N LEU A 56 3.35 1.81 7.95
CA LEU A 56 2.13 1.07 7.63
C LEU A 56 1.25 1.87 6.67
N GLU A 57 1.17 3.18 6.87
CA GLU A 57 0.50 4.12 5.97
C GLU A 57 1.16 4.13 4.59
N GLU A 58 2.49 4.17 4.52
CA GLU A 58 3.24 4.08 3.25
C GLU A 58 2.94 2.79 2.46
N LYS A 59 2.78 1.66 3.17
CA LYS A 59 2.44 0.38 2.55
C LYS A 59 1.01 0.36 2.02
N LEU A 60 0.08 0.96 2.75
CA LEU A 60 -1.32 1.08 2.30
C LEU A 60 -1.42 1.94 1.04
N ASP A 61 -0.68 3.05 0.97
CA ASP A 61 -0.64 3.91 -0.21
C ASP A 61 -0.07 3.19 -1.44
N LEU A 62 0.97 2.38 -1.26
CA LEU A 62 1.50 1.54 -2.33
C LEU A 62 0.45 0.55 -2.84
N ILE A 63 -0.26 -0.15 -1.93
CA ILE A 63 -1.31 -1.11 -2.30
C ILE A 63 -2.45 -0.41 -3.04
N LEU A 64 -2.89 0.76 -2.56
CA LEU A 64 -3.94 1.55 -3.23
C LEU A 64 -3.50 2.01 -4.62
N LYS A 65 -2.24 2.41 -4.79
CA LYS A 65 -1.68 2.75 -6.10
C LYS A 65 -1.70 1.56 -7.06
N TYR A 66 -1.31 0.37 -6.61
CA TYR A 66 -1.36 -0.85 -7.42
C TYR A 66 -2.79 -1.27 -7.77
N LEU A 67 -3.74 -1.15 -6.83
CA LEU A 67 -5.15 -1.45 -7.07
C LEU A 67 -5.80 -0.45 -8.04
N ASN A 68 -5.45 0.83 -7.98
CA ASN A 68 -5.95 1.82 -8.93
C ASN A 68 -5.37 1.62 -10.33
N GLN A 69 -4.14 1.11 -10.45
CA GLN A 69 -3.57 0.67 -11.73
C GLN A 69 -4.25 -0.59 -12.27
N SER A 70 -4.77 -1.48 -11.42
CA SER A 70 -5.50 -2.67 -11.87
C SER A 70 -6.97 -2.41 -12.19
N LYS A 71 -7.58 -1.38 -11.59
CA LYS A 71 -8.98 -0.99 -11.81
C LYS A 71 -9.26 -0.39 -13.21
N THR A 72 -8.22 -0.03 -13.96
CA THR A 72 -8.34 0.38 -15.37
C THR A 72 -8.49 -0.79 -16.35
N ASN A 73 -8.70 -2.02 -15.87
CA ASN A 73 -9.23 -3.13 -16.67
C ASN A 73 -10.74 -2.97 -16.93
N SER A 74 -11.21 -1.74 -17.16
CA SER A 74 -12.49 -1.52 -17.82
C SER A 74 -12.36 -2.13 -19.21
N LYS A 75 -13.18 -3.15 -19.52
CA LYS A 75 -13.20 -3.88 -20.80
C LYS A 75 -12.96 -2.91 -21.95
N LYS A 76 -11.72 -2.84 -22.42
CA LYS A 76 -11.28 -1.80 -23.33
C LYS A 76 -11.78 -2.19 -24.71
N LEU A 77 -12.81 -1.49 -25.18
CA LEU A 77 -13.33 -1.65 -26.51
C LEU A 77 -12.43 -0.88 -27.47
N LEU A 78 -11.81 -1.60 -28.38
CA LEU A 78 -10.94 -1.07 -29.40
C LEU A 78 -11.73 -0.83 -30.69
N SER A 79 -11.40 0.26 -31.35
CA SER A 79 -11.75 0.45 -32.76
C SER A 79 -10.87 -0.43 -33.66
N ILE A 80 -11.29 -0.65 -34.90
CA ILE A 80 -10.53 -1.43 -35.90
C ILE A 80 -9.11 -0.86 -36.10
N LYS A 81 -8.95 0.46 -36.04
CA LYS A 81 -7.63 1.11 -36.19
C LYS A 81 -6.72 0.78 -35.01
N GLU A 82 -7.25 0.77 -33.79
CA GLU A 82 -6.47 0.44 -32.60
C GLU A 82 -6.15 -1.06 -32.54
N ALA A 83 -7.11 -1.91 -32.92
CA ALA A 83 -6.89 -3.35 -33.04
C ALA A 83 -5.82 -3.69 -34.11
N ALA A 84 -5.78 -2.94 -35.22
CA ALA A 84 -4.73 -3.04 -36.23
C ALA A 84 -3.35 -2.71 -35.66
N SER A 85 -3.24 -1.59 -34.94
CA SER A 85 -1.99 -1.21 -34.28
C SER A 85 -1.53 -2.23 -33.23
N LEU A 86 -2.46 -2.84 -32.49
CA LEU A 86 -2.14 -3.79 -31.43
C LEU A 86 -1.70 -5.16 -31.97
N THR A 87 -2.37 -5.64 -33.01
CA THR A 87 -2.11 -6.97 -33.58
C THR A 87 -1.04 -6.97 -34.68
N GLY A 88 -0.74 -5.80 -35.26
CA GLY A 88 0.14 -5.65 -36.40
C GLY A 88 -0.52 -6.00 -37.74
N TYR A 89 -1.80 -6.38 -37.75
CA TYR A 89 -2.54 -6.65 -38.98
C TYR A 89 -3.05 -5.36 -39.63
N THR A 90 -3.20 -5.38 -40.95
CA THR A 90 -3.86 -4.27 -41.64
C THR A 90 -5.35 -4.23 -41.30
N SER A 91 -5.96 -3.05 -41.33
CA SER A 91 -7.40 -2.91 -41.09
C SER A 91 -8.24 -3.76 -42.04
N GLY A 92 -7.81 -3.90 -43.31
CA GLY A 92 -8.49 -4.75 -44.29
C GLY A 92 -8.47 -6.23 -43.90
N THR A 93 -7.34 -6.72 -43.38
CA THR A 93 -7.22 -8.09 -42.85
C THR A 93 -8.15 -8.29 -41.65
N ILE A 94 -8.25 -7.31 -40.76
CA ILE A 94 -9.18 -7.36 -39.62
C ILE A 94 -10.62 -7.42 -40.10
N TYR A 95 -11.02 -6.59 -41.07
CA TYR A 95 -12.35 -6.68 -41.68
C TYR A 95 -12.63 -8.07 -42.27
N GLN A 96 -11.63 -8.67 -42.93
CA GLN A 96 -11.79 -10.03 -43.43
C GLN A 96 -12.00 -11.04 -42.31
N TYR A 97 -11.30 -10.93 -41.18
CA TYR A 97 -11.55 -11.80 -40.04
C TYR A 97 -12.93 -11.57 -39.43
N VAL A 98 -13.34 -10.32 -39.23
CA VAL A 98 -14.67 -10.01 -38.72
C VAL A 98 -15.79 -10.57 -39.62
N SER A 99 -15.62 -10.51 -40.94
CA SER A 99 -16.66 -10.97 -41.87
C SER A 99 -16.62 -12.48 -42.18
N LYS A 100 -15.44 -13.10 -42.20
CA LYS A 100 -15.28 -14.50 -42.64
C LYS A 100 -15.09 -15.49 -41.49
N ASP A 101 -14.54 -15.04 -40.37
CA ASP A 101 -14.15 -15.89 -39.25
C ASP A 101 -15.10 -15.65 -38.07
N ALA A 102 -16.07 -16.56 -37.90
CA ALA A 102 -17.04 -16.47 -36.81
C ALA A 102 -16.41 -16.58 -35.42
N SER A 103 -15.15 -17.03 -35.33
CA SER A 103 -14.40 -17.09 -34.07
C SER A 103 -13.76 -15.75 -33.70
N PHE A 104 -13.77 -14.75 -34.59
CA PHE A 104 -13.14 -13.47 -34.32
C PHE A 104 -13.98 -12.64 -33.33
N PRO A 105 -13.39 -12.12 -32.24
CA PRO A 105 -14.11 -11.40 -31.21
C PRO A 105 -14.43 -9.98 -31.68
N ALA A 106 -15.57 -9.80 -32.34
CA ALA A 106 -16.06 -8.50 -32.76
C ALA A 106 -17.53 -8.33 -32.42
N TYR A 107 -17.85 -7.14 -31.92
CA TYR A 107 -19.21 -6.72 -31.65
C TYR A 107 -19.62 -5.66 -32.67
N THR A 108 -20.70 -5.93 -33.39
CA THR A 108 -21.34 -4.96 -34.28
C THR A 108 -22.72 -4.63 -33.71
N PRO A 109 -23.02 -3.37 -33.42
CA PRO A 109 -24.34 -2.99 -32.91
C PRO A 109 -25.41 -3.20 -33.99
N GLU A 110 -26.63 -3.57 -33.58
CA GLU A 110 -27.76 -3.93 -34.47
C GLU A 110 -28.13 -2.85 -35.49
N ASN A 111 -27.81 -1.59 -35.20
CA ASN A 111 -28.11 -0.44 -36.06
C ASN A 111 -27.08 -0.22 -37.19
N GLY A 112 -26.24 -1.20 -37.52
CA GLY A 112 -25.24 -1.09 -38.59
C GLY A 112 -24.09 -0.11 -38.28
N GLY A 113 -23.74 0.01 -36.99
CA GLY A 113 -22.74 0.96 -36.51
C GLY A 113 -21.28 0.51 -36.65
N LYS A 114 -20.38 1.27 -36.02
CA LYS A 114 -18.95 0.96 -35.97
C LYS A 114 -18.71 -0.38 -35.25
N ILE A 115 -17.75 -1.15 -35.74
CA ILE A 115 -17.33 -2.42 -35.15
C ILE A 115 -16.42 -2.13 -33.96
N PHE A 116 -16.72 -2.76 -32.83
CA PHE A 116 -15.93 -2.67 -31.61
C PHE A 116 -15.34 -4.03 -31.26
N ILE A 117 -14.09 -4.04 -30.81
CA ILE A 117 -13.34 -5.27 -30.53
C ILE A 117 -12.89 -5.22 -29.06
N PRO A 118 -13.37 -6.12 -28.19
CA PRO A 118 -12.88 -6.20 -26.82
C PRO A 118 -11.41 -6.66 -26.82
N GLN A 119 -10.54 -5.87 -26.19
CA GLN A 119 -9.09 -6.10 -26.18
C GLN A 119 -8.71 -7.49 -25.63
N ASP A 120 -9.27 -7.88 -24.48
CA ASP A 120 -8.92 -9.13 -23.79
C ASP A 120 -9.21 -10.37 -24.65
N GLU A 121 -10.33 -10.34 -25.38
CA GLU A 121 -10.73 -11.42 -26.28
C GLU A 121 -9.85 -11.44 -27.53
N LEU A 122 -9.50 -10.27 -28.07
CA LEU A 122 -8.60 -10.16 -29.22
C LEU A 122 -7.22 -10.72 -28.91
N GLU A 123 -6.67 -10.43 -27.73
CA GLU A 123 -5.40 -10.97 -27.26
C GLU A 123 -5.46 -12.49 -27.10
N SER A 124 -6.53 -12.98 -26.45
CA SER A 124 -6.78 -14.41 -26.29
C SER A 124 -6.89 -15.14 -27.64
N TRP A 125 -7.58 -14.54 -28.60
CA TRP A 125 -7.72 -15.09 -29.94
C TRP A 125 -6.36 -15.12 -30.69
N CYS A 126 -5.55 -14.06 -30.56
CA CYS A 126 -4.21 -14.01 -31.14
C CYS A 126 -3.30 -15.12 -30.57
N ILE A 127 -3.37 -15.36 -29.26
CA ILE A 127 -2.60 -16.43 -28.61
C ILE A 127 -3.02 -17.82 -29.13
N LYS A 128 -4.33 -18.07 -29.24
CA LYS A 128 -4.86 -19.33 -29.77
C LYS A 128 -4.37 -19.60 -31.20
N ARG A 129 -4.39 -18.58 -32.04
CA ARG A 129 -3.99 -18.70 -33.44
C ARG A 129 -2.49 -18.98 -33.61
N LYS A 130 -1.63 -18.30 -32.85
CA LYS A 130 -0.18 -18.56 -32.85
C LYS A 130 0.17 -19.98 -32.45
N LYS A 131 -0.56 -20.58 -31.50
CA LYS A 131 -0.36 -21.98 -31.12
C LYS A 131 -0.71 -22.94 -32.27
N PHE A 132 -1.81 -22.66 -32.97
CA PHE A 132 -2.25 -23.46 -34.10
C PHE A 132 -1.26 -23.44 -35.27
N ASP A 133 -0.67 -22.28 -35.57
CA ASP A 133 0.29 -22.15 -36.68
C ASP A 133 1.58 -22.92 -36.42
N LEU A 134 2.05 -22.97 -35.16
CA LEU A 134 3.24 -23.73 -34.76
C LEU A 134 3.00 -25.25 -34.84
N GLU A 135 1.87 -25.72 -34.32
CA GLU A 135 1.52 -27.15 -34.35
C GLU A 135 1.30 -27.64 -35.78
N SER A 136 0.68 -26.81 -36.62
CA SER A 136 0.52 -27.09 -38.05
C SER A 136 1.85 -27.18 -38.80
N ALA A 137 2.82 -26.32 -38.46
CA ALA A 137 4.14 -26.32 -39.08
C ALA A 137 4.95 -27.58 -38.72
N GLU A 138 4.88 -28.04 -37.47
CA GLU A 138 5.56 -29.27 -37.02
C GLU A 138 5.04 -30.53 -37.74
N ILE A 139 3.72 -30.61 -37.97
CA ILE A 139 3.11 -31.73 -38.71
C ILE A 139 3.61 -31.77 -40.17
N VAL A 140 3.78 -30.60 -40.80
CA VAL A 140 4.30 -30.51 -42.18
C VAL A 140 5.77 -30.91 -42.27
N LEU A 141 6.58 -30.54 -41.28
CA LEU A 141 8.00 -30.93 -41.24
C LEU A 141 8.17 -32.44 -41.01
N ASN A 142 7.38 -33.05 -40.13
CA ASN A 142 7.43 -34.50 -39.89
C ASN A 142 6.99 -35.35 -41.09
N LYS A 143 6.12 -34.83 -41.98
CA LYS A 143 5.77 -35.50 -43.24
C LYS A 143 6.91 -35.52 -44.26
N LYS A 144 7.82 -34.54 -44.24
CA LYS A 144 8.96 -34.47 -45.17
C LYS A 144 10.09 -35.44 -44.80
N ASN A 145 10.27 -35.77 -43.53
CA ASN A 145 11.32 -36.69 -43.06
C ASN A 145 10.95 -38.19 -43.15
N LYS A 146 9.80 -38.51 -43.74
CA LYS A 146 9.31 -39.89 -43.89
C LYS A 146 9.34 -40.39 -45.35
N ARG A 147 10.02 -39.67 -46.23
CA ARG A 147 10.34 -40.08 -47.61
C ARG A 147 11.83 -40.37 -47.73
#